data_AF-A0A6G9HGJ9-F1
#
_entry.id   AF-A0A6G9HGJ9-F1
#
_cell.length_a   1.000
_cell.length_b   1.000
_cell.length_c   1.000
_cell.angle_alpha   90.00
_cell.angle_beta   90.00
_cell.angle_gamma   90.00
#
_symmetry.space_group_name_H-M   'P 1'
#
loop_
_entity.id
_entity.type
_entity.pdbx_description
1 polymer ?
#
loop_
_entity_poly.entity_id
_entity_poly.type
_entity_poly.pdbx_seq_one_letter_code
_entity_poly.pdbx_strand_id
1 'polypeptide(L)'
;MTNTKDESVLTKTVKAKTEVKKTKKPTKAASENKKPNANSSKDFFVTQKSIESKINSFFESNKEAGIRKLISASKLMESGCHIGMSAKWWNPKMRPFIYPSKSGLNQVIDLLKTTIFLDRAYNFLRDITRDGGRILFVGTKGEFTKNLVKNEATRSKSFYINQRWLGGTLTNFKTISKSIDKLNNLISLQMSGEIKRYSKKEQLMMSKEVEKMSKFLNGIRTMRGLPQAIVVCDPVVEHNAVEEARKLRIPVVAIANTNANPELVDFIIPANTTSIRTVYLILTILNDAICEALNEPQLIVGKSDEEIILPEIAKKKFDQGFIAHKKFGRSFQKSNEEKPVEKK
;
A
#
# COMPACT_ATOMS: atom_id res chain seq x y z
N MET A 1 28.34 19.20 -43.50
CA MET A 1 27.98 20.51 -44.07
C MET A 1 26.52 20.77 -43.73
N THR A 2 26.16 21.02 -42.47
CA THR A 2 25.99 22.37 -41.88
C THR A 2 25.30 23.34 -42.81
N ASN A 3 23.99 23.55 -42.63
CA ASN A 3 23.40 24.85 -42.93
C ASN A 3 22.34 25.18 -41.88
N THR A 4 22.85 25.71 -40.76
CA THR A 4 22.16 26.55 -39.78
C THR A 4 21.97 27.93 -40.39
N LYS A 5 20.78 28.22 -40.91
CA LYS A 5 20.31 29.60 -41.17
C LYS A 5 18.79 29.56 -41.12
N ASP A 6 18.22 30.02 -40.01
CA ASP A 6 16.95 30.77 -39.94
C ASP A 6 16.65 31.19 -38.49
N GLU A 7 17.68 31.65 -37.78
CA GLU A 7 17.57 32.48 -36.58
C GLU A 7 17.89 33.93 -36.96
N SER A 8 16.98 34.62 -37.65
CA SER A 8 17.17 36.05 -37.93
C SER A 8 15.89 36.82 -38.28
N VAL A 9 14.77 36.57 -37.57
CA VAL A 9 13.59 37.45 -37.65
C VAL A 9 13.11 37.84 -36.25
N LEU A 10 14.04 38.40 -35.49
CA LEU A 10 13.79 39.15 -34.25
C LEU A 10 14.72 40.35 -34.31
N THR A 11 14.22 41.50 -34.77
CA THR A 11 14.42 42.82 -34.13
C THR A 11 14.06 44.00 -35.05
N LYS A 12 13.32 44.94 -34.45
CA LYS A 12 13.24 46.39 -34.72
C LYS A 12 12.40 46.89 -35.89
N THR A 13 11.22 47.43 -35.57
CA THR A 13 10.89 48.82 -35.95
C THR A 13 9.94 49.49 -34.93
N VAL A 14 10.52 50.38 -34.10
CA VAL A 14 10.08 51.74 -33.71
C VAL A 14 8.70 51.93 -33.02
N LYS A 15 8.64 52.13 -31.68
CA LYS A 15 8.62 53.43 -30.93
C LYS A 15 7.56 54.45 -31.38
N ALA A 16 6.58 54.77 -30.51
CA ALA A 16 6.33 56.13 -29.97
C ALA A 16 5.11 56.21 -29.00
N LYS A 17 5.25 57.09 -27.98
CA LYS A 17 4.26 57.69 -27.03
C LYS A 17 3.77 56.75 -25.91
N THR A 18 4.23 56.80 -24.65
CA THR A 18 4.40 57.88 -23.66
C THR A 18 3.11 58.63 -23.31
N GLU A 19 2.44 58.20 -22.23
CA GLU A 19 1.72 59.10 -21.32
C GLU A 19 1.61 58.48 -19.91
N VAL A 20 2.24 59.14 -18.94
CA VAL A 20 2.26 58.78 -17.52
C VAL A 20 1.23 59.64 -16.81
N LYS A 21 0.12 59.05 -16.35
CA LYS A 21 -0.77 59.68 -15.36
C LYS A 21 -0.45 59.15 -13.96
N LYS A 22 0.17 60.02 -13.16
CA LYS A 22 0.30 59.88 -11.69
C LYS A 22 -1.08 60.06 -11.05
N THR A 23 -1.55 59.08 -10.29
CA THR A 23 -2.66 59.28 -9.34
C THR A 23 -2.35 58.66 -7.98
N LYS A 24 -2.16 59.59 -7.03
CA LYS A 24 -2.23 59.59 -5.56
C LYS A 24 -2.52 58.26 -4.81
N LYS A 25 -1.67 57.98 -3.81
CA LYS A 25 -1.95 57.10 -2.66
C LYS A 25 -3.22 57.57 -1.92
N PRO A 26 -4.15 56.69 -1.53
CA PRO A 26 -5.14 57.02 -0.52
C PRO A 26 -4.62 56.69 0.88
N THR A 27 -4.82 57.67 1.76
CA THR A 27 -4.60 57.70 3.21
C THR A 27 -5.57 56.80 3.96
N LYS A 28 -5.14 56.33 5.15
CA LYS A 28 -5.95 55.62 6.15
C LYS A 28 -7.12 56.50 6.62
N ALA A 29 -8.33 55.94 6.61
CA ALA A 29 -9.46 56.40 7.41
C ALA A 29 -10.27 55.18 7.85
N ALA A 30 -10.79 55.25 9.08
CA ALA A 30 -11.36 54.16 9.85
C ALA A 30 -12.86 53.94 9.58
N SER A 31 -13.35 52.81 10.10
CA SER A 31 -14.73 52.39 10.37
C SER A 31 -15.69 52.11 9.21
N GLU A 32 -15.98 50.82 8.98
CA GLU A 32 -17.29 50.24 9.36
C GLU A 32 -17.23 48.71 9.30
N ASN A 33 -17.51 48.07 10.45
CA ASN A 33 -17.59 46.61 10.59
C ASN A 33 -18.82 46.08 9.84
N LYS A 34 -18.64 45.60 8.60
CA LYS A 34 -19.55 44.63 7.98
C LYS A 34 -19.01 43.23 8.22
N LYS A 35 -19.69 42.48 9.09
CA LYS A 35 -19.48 41.05 9.34
C LYS A 35 -19.38 40.32 7.98
N PRO A 36 -18.38 39.45 7.76
CA PRO A 36 -18.35 38.65 6.54
C PRO A 36 -19.57 37.74 6.52
N ASN A 37 -20.32 37.81 5.41
CA ASN A 37 -21.51 37.01 5.16
C ASN A 37 -21.15 35.51 5.29
N ALA A 38 -21.78 34.82 6.24
CA ALA A 38 -21.51 33.44 6.63
C ALA A 38 -22.08 32.40 5.64
N ASN A 39 -21.91 32.61 4.32
CA ASN A 39 -22.49 31.75 3.28
C ASN A 39 -21.51 31.31 2.17
N SER A 40 -20.19 31.44 2.36
CA SER A 40 -19.19 30.89 1.41
C SER A 40 -18.56 29.56 1.84
N SER A 41 -19.07 28.93 2.90
CA SER A 41 -18.49 27.68 3.47
C SER A 41 -19.26 26.40 3.09
N LYS A 42 -20.16 26.44 2.11
CA LYS A 42 -20.99 25.28 1.69
C LYS A 42 -20.52 24.53 0.45
N ASP A 43 -19.52 25.04 -0.25
CA ASP A 43 -19.00 24.39 -1.46
C ASP A 43 -17.80 23.53 -1.08
N PHE A 44 -18.01 22.22 -0.86
CA PHE A 44 -17.04 21.11 -1.09
C PHE A 44 -17.34 19.80 -0.33
N PHE A 45 -18.51 19.62 0.29
CA PHE A 45 -18.95 18.25 0.56
C PHE A 45 -19.45 17.65 -0.75
N VAL A 46 -18.53 17.11 -1.55
CA VAL A 46 -18.90 16.24 -2.66
C VAL A 46 -19.66 15.07 -2.03
N THR A 47 -20.97 15.03 -2.23
CA THR A 47 -21.82 13.98 -1.68
C THR A 47 -21.42 12.65 -2.31
N GLN A 48 -21.56 11.54 -1.55
CA GLN A 48 -21.34 10.18 -2.06
C GLN A 48 -21.98 9.95 -3.43
N LYS A 49 -23.23 10.41 -3.57
CA LYS A 49 -24.01 10.36 -4.82
C LYS A 49 -23.36 11.10 -5.98
N SER A 50 -22.70 12.24 -5.72
CA SER A 50 -22.00 13.00 -6.77
C SER A 50 -20.74 12.28 -7.24
N ILE A 51 -19.98 11.65 -6.34
CA ILE A 51 -18.80 10.84 -6.69
C ILE A 51 -19.22 9.63 -7.52
N GLU A 52 -20.26 8.93 -7.07
CA GLU A 52 -20.78 7.75 -7.74
C GLU A 52 -21.34 8.06 -9.13
N SER A 53 -22.08 9.17 -9.29
CA SER A 53 -22.57 9.61 -10.60
C SER A 53 -21.43 9.92 -11.57
N LYS A 54 -20.35 10.59 -11.11
CA LYS A 54 -19.16 10.86 -11.95
C LYS A 54 -18.44 9.58 -12.37
N ILE A 55 -18.36 8.61 -11.46
CA ILE A 55 -17.73 7.32 -11.75
C ILE A 55 -18.58 6.55 -12.77
N ASN A 56 -19.90 6.47 -12.57
CA ASN A 56 -20.80 5.77 -13.47
C ASN A 56 -20.79 6.40 -14.88
N SER A 57 -20.87 7.74 -14.98
CA SER A 57 -20.82 8.41 -16.28
C SER A 57 -19.48 8.21 -17.00
N PHE A 58 -18.37 8.14 -16.26
CA PHE A 58 -17.07 7.80 -16.82
C PHE A 58 -17.07 6.37 -17.40
N PHE A 59 -17.57 5.38 -16.67
CA PHE A 59 -17.60 4.00 -17.19
C PHE A 59 -18.61 3.80 -18.31
N GLU A 60 -19.75 4.51 -18.30
CA GLU A 60 -20.72 4.47 -19.40
C GLU A 60 -20.12 5.03 -20.69
N SER A 61 -19.45 6.18 -20.62
CA SER A 61 -18.77 6.79 -21.78
C SER A 61 -17.58 5.97 -22.29
N ASN A 62 -16.96 5.14 -21.45
CA ASN A 62 -15.79 4.33 -21.81
C ASN A 62 -16.09 2.83 -21.92
N LYS A 63 -17.37 2.45 -22.02
CA LYS A 63 -17.77 1.04 -22.10
C LYS A 63 -17.21 0.35 -23.35
N GLU A 64 -17.11 1.07 -24.46
CA GLU A 64 -16.54 0.59 -25.73
C GLU A 64 -15.03 0.36 -25.65
N ALA A 65 -14.32 1.07 -24.76
CA ALA A 65 -12.89 0.90 -24.52
C ALA A 65 -12.56 -0.36 -23.68
N GLY A 66 -13.57 -1.16 -23.31
CA GLY A 66 -13.40 -2.40 -22.56
C GLY A 66 -13.08 -2.21 -21.07
N ILE A 67 -13.15 -0.97 -20.55
CA ILE A 67 -12.88 -0.67 -19.15
C ILE A 67 -14.09 -1.12 -18.32
N ARG A 68 -13.87 -2.02 -17.36
CA ARG A 68 -14.95 -2.59 -16.54
C ARG A 68 -14.99 -1.95 -15.17
N LYS A 69 -16.20 -1.68 -14.68
CA LYS A 69 -16.42 -1.29 -13.29
C LYS A 69 -16.45 -2.56 -12.43
N LEU A 70 -15.37 -2.80 -11.68
CA LEU A 70 -15.21 -3.98 -10.83
C LEU A 70 -15.95 -3.87 -9.48
N ILE A 71 -16.09 -2.64 -8.97
CA ILE A 71 -16.62 -2.37 -7.64
C ILE A 71 -17.34 -1.03 -7.60
N SER A 72 -18.33 -0.88 -6.72
CA SER A 72 -19.03 0.39 -6.53
C SER A 72 -18.17 1.42 -5.80
N ALA A 73 -18.43 2.69 -6.09
CA ALA A 73 -17.79 3.80 -5.38
C ALA A 73 -18.19 3.83 -3.91
N SER A 74 -19.45 3.47 -3.63
CA SER A 74 -20.02 3.36 -2.30
C SER A 74 -19.26 2.34 -1.45
N LYS A 75 -18.93 1.17 -1.98
CA LYS A 75 -18.14 0.15 -1.26
C LYS A 75 -16.70 0.57 -0.99
N LEU A 76 -16.04 1.22 -1.96
CA LEU A 76 -14.69 1.79 -1.76
C LEU A 76 -14.69 2.89 -0.69
N MET A 77 -15.77 3.65 -0.59
CA MET A 77 -15.92 4.66 0.44
C MET A 77 -16.18 4.04 1.82
N GLU A 78 -17.04 3.01 1.90
CA GLU A 78 -17.30 2.22 3.11
C GLU A 78 -16.03 1.56 3.66
N SER A 79 -15.17 1.03 2.79
CA SER A 79 -13.89 0.41 3.18
C SER A 79 -12.86 1.41 3.72
N GLY A 80 -13.09 2.73 3.52
CA GLY A 80 -12.17 3.80 3.88
C GLY A 80 -11.00 3.97 2.90
N CYS A 81 -11.20 3.61 1.62
CA CYS A 81 -10.16 3.63 0.59
C CYS A 81 -9.65 5.05 0.29
N HIS A 82 -10.54 6.04 0.37
CA HIS A 82 -10.26 7.45 0.06
C HIS A 82 -9.38 8.16 1.10
N ILE A 83 -9.19 7.57 2.29
CA ILE A 83 -8.48 8.21 3.40
C ILE A 83 -6.97 8.01 3.23
N GLY A 84 -6.27 9.06 2.83
CA GLY A 84 -4.81 9.09 2.72
C GLY A 84 -4.12 9.37 4.06
N MET A 85 -2.79 9.46 4.03
CA MET A 85 -1.99 9.89 5.18
C MET A 85 -2.01 11.41 5.34
N SER A 86 -1.52 11.89 6.50
CA SER A 86 -1.33 13.31 6.75
C SER A 86 -0.30 13.93 5.79
N ALA A 87 -0.46 15.22 5.49
CA ALA A 87 0.39 15.98 4.57
C ALA A 87 1.89 15.92 4.92
N LYS A 88 2.24 15.71 6.20
CA LYS A 88 3.64 15.53 6.65
C LYS A 88 4.34 14.33 6.02
N TRP A 89 3.60 13.24 5.78
CA TRP A 89 4.15 11.97 5.30
C TRP A 89 3.90 11.76 3.80
N TRP A 90 3.28 12.74 3.13
CA TRP A 90 2.90 12.66 1.74
C TRP A 90 4.12 12.75 0.81
N ASN A 91 4.14 11.91 -0.23
CA ASN A 91 5.11 11.98 -1.31
C ASN A 91 4.61 12.91 -2.43
N PRO A 92 5.30 14.00 -2.79
CA PRO A 92 4.87 14.94 -3.84
C PRO A 92 4.55 14.29 -5.19
N LYS A 93 5.18 13.16 -5.52
CA LYS A 93 4.92 12.42 -6.77
C LYS A 93 3.53 11.80 -6.82
N MET A 94 2.87 11.62 -5.67
CA MET A 94 1.47 11.16 -5.60
C MET A 94 0.44 12.26 -5.89
N ARG A 95 0.87 13.52 -6.15
CA ARG A 95 -0.02 14.65 -6.49
C ARG A 95 -1.09 14.33 -7.54
N PRO A 96 -0.81 13.59 -8.63
CA PRO A 96 -1.83 13.30 -9.64
C PRO A 96 -2.98 12.40 -9.16
N PHE A 97 -2.83 11.72 -8.03
CA PHE A 97 -3.81 10.76 -7.49
C PHE A 97 -4.59 11.28 -6.29
N ILE A 98 -4.31 12.51 -5.86
CA ILE A 98 -4.82 13.10 -4.62
C ILE A 98 -5.57 14.39 -4.96
N TYR A 99 -6.73 14.59 -4.35
CA TYR A 99 -7.42 15.86 -4.41
C TYR A 99 -6.66 16.91 -3.58
N PRO A 100 -6.48 18.15 -4.08
CA PRO A 100 -5.84 19.20 -3.33
C PRO A 100 -6.65 19.50 -2.06
N SER A 101 -6.13 19.11 -0.89
CA SER A 101 -6.80 19.35 0.38
C SER A 101 -6.64 20.79 0.83
N LYS A 102 -7.75 21.46 1.19
CA LYS A 102 -7.76 22.77 1.85
C LYS A 102 -7.88 22.68 3.38
N SER A 103 -8.13 21.49 3.94
CA SER A 103 -8.37 21.30 5.39
C SER A 103 -7.46 20.22 5.97
N GLY A 104 -6.63 20.61 6.93
CA GLY A 104 -5.33 20.02 7.25
C GLY A 104 -5.28 18.84 8.21
N LEU A 105 -5.90 17.69 7.87
CA LEU A 105 -5.64 16.45 8.62
C LEU A 105 -5.06 15.35 7.73
N ASN A 106 -5.81 14.86 6.74
CA ASN A 106 -5.41 13.79 5.83
C ASN A 106 -5.63 14.17 4.36
N GLN A 107 -4.79 13.63 3.48
CA GLN A 107 -4.99 13.74 2.04
C GLN A 107 -6.17 12.86 1.60
N VAL A 108 -6.89 13.28 0.55
CA VAL A 108 -8.01 12.52 -0.01
C VAL A 108 -7.58 11.92 -1.34
N ILE A 109 -7.63 10.59 -1.44
CA ILE A 109 -7.28 9.86 -2.67
C ILE A 109 -8.47 9.92 -3.63
N ASP A 110 -8.19 10.13 -4.92
CA ASP A 110 -9.21 10.15 -5.96
C ASP A 110 -9.69 8.74 -6.31
N LEU A 111 -10.90 8.40 -5.87
CA LEU A 111 -11.53 7.10 -6.10
C LEU A 111 -11.74 6.79 -7.58
N LEU A 112 -11.95 7.81 -8.44
CA LEU A 112 -12.06 7.57 -9.88
C LEU A 112 -10.76 6.97 -10.40
N LYS A 113 -9.61 7.55 -10.01
CA LYS A 113 -8.30 7.00 -10.39
C LYS A 113 -8.09 5.63 -9.76
N THR A 114 -8.48 5.40 -8.51
CA THR A 114 -8.42 4.06 -7.90
C THR A 114 -9.14 3.03 -8.77
N THR A 115 -10.37 3.31 -9.21
CA THR A 115 -11.15 2.37 -10.03
C THR A 115 -10.52 2.09 -11.40
N ILE A 116 -10.01 3.12 -12.08
CA ILE A 116 -9.36 2.97 -13.40
C ILE A 116 -8.08 2.14 -13.28
N PHE A 117 -7.24 2.45 -12.31
CA PHE A 117 -5.98 1.75 -12.11
C PHE A 117 -6.16 0.33 -11.57
N LEU A 118 -7.22 0.11 -10.77
CA LEU A 118 -7.61 -1.22 -10.33
C LEU A 118 -8.02 -2.12 -11.50
N ASP A 119 -8.82 -1.61 -12.44
CA ASP A 119 -9.20 -2.37 -13.65
C ASP A 119 -7.98 -2.70 -14.53
N ARG A 120 -7.03 -1.76 -14.68
CA ARG A 120 -5.77 -2.04 -15.39
C ARG A 120 -4.95 -3.15 -14.73
N ALA A 121 -4.79 -3.08 -13.41
CA ALA A 121 -4.10 -4.12 -12.64
C ALA A 121 -4.82 -5.47 -12.70
N TYR A 122 -6.16 -5.46 -12.66
CA TYR A 122 -7.00 -6.64 -12.77
C TYR A 122 -6.79 -7.35 -14.12
N ASN A 123 -6.91 -6.62 -15.22
CA ASN A 123 -6.71 -7.16 -16.56
C ASN A 123 -5.29 -7.72 -16.74
N PHE A 124 -4.28 -6.99 -16.26
CA PHE A 124 -2.88 -7.45 -16.29
C PHE A 124 -2.66 -8.78 -15.57
N LEU A 125 -3.19 -8.94 -14.35
CA LEU A 125 -3.05 -10.19 -13.60
C LEU A 125 -3.82 -11.34 -14.25
N ARG A 126 -5.00 -11.06 -14.81
CA ARG A 126 -5.78 -12.04 -15.55
C ARG A 126 -5.02 -12.56 -16.77
N ASP A 127 -4.41 -11.65 -17.54
CA ASP A 127 -3.70 -12.01 -18.77
C ASP A 127 -2.42 -12.80 -18.47
N ILE A 128 -1.63 -12.40 -17.46
CA ILE A 128 -0.48 -13.19 -16.99
C ILE A 128 -0.89 -14.60 -16.56
N THR A 129 -2.02 -14.71 -15.87
CA THR A 129 -2.50 -16.01 -15.38
C THR A 129 -2.95 -16.90 -16.53
N ARG A 130 -3.60 -16.33 -17.56
CA ARG A 130 -3.98 -17.05 -18.79
C ARG A 130 -2.77 -17.60 -19.53
N ASP A 131 -1.66 -16.88 -19.53
CA ASP A 131 -0.38 -17.32 -20.11
C ASP A 131 0.33 -18.39 -19.24
N GLY A 132 -0.28 -18.80 -18.13
CA GLY A 132 0.28 -19.78 -17.20
C GLY A 132 1.34 -19.20 -16.25
N GLY A 133 1.44 -17.87 -16.19
CA GLY A 133 2.33 -17.15 -15.28
C GLY A 133 1.96 -17.36 -13.81
N ARG A 134 2.98 -17.38 -12.96
CA ARG A 134 2.86 -17.49 -11.51
C ARG A 134 2.96 -16.12 -10.86
N ILE A 135 2.05 -15.86 -9.92
CA ILE A 135 1.98 -14.60 -9.18
C ILE A 135 2.42 -14.84 -7.74
N LEU A 136 3.15 -13.88 -7.17
CA LEU A 136 3.58 -13.87 -5.78
C LEU A 136 2.93 -12.72 -5.02
N PHE A 137 2.14 -13.04 -3.99
CA PHE A 137 1.54 -12.06 -3.09
C PHE A 137 2.47 -11.74 -1.91
N VAL A 138 2.62 -10.46 -1.59
CA VAL A 138 3.52 -9.99 -0.53
C VAL A 138 2.80 -9.02 0.40
N GLY A 139 2.79 -9.33 1.70
CA GLY A 139 2.30 -8.42 2.71
C GLY A 139 2.61 -8.86 4.13
N THR A 140 3.44 -8.08 4.83
CA THR A 140 3.94 -8.41 6.17
C THR A 140 3.37 -7.53 7.29
N LYS A 141 2.61 -6.49 6.90
CA LYS A 141 2.10 -5.43 7.78
C LYS A 141 0.89 -5.88 8.62
N GLY A 142 1.14 -6.25 9.87
CA GLY A 142 0.10 -6.56 10.86
C GLY A 142 -0.59 -7.91 10.63
N GLU A 143 -1.06 -8.54 11.70
CA GLU A 143 -1.51 -9.94 11.69
C GLU A 143 -2.65 -10.22 10.69
N PHE A 144 -3.59 -9.29 10.56
CA PHE A 144 -4.68 -9.43 9.59
C PHE A 144 -4.17 -9.56 8.16
N THR A 145 -3.32 -8.65 7.70
CA THR A 145 -2.77 -8.67 6.34
C THR A 145 -2.00 -9.96 6.07
N LYS A 146 -1.27 -10.46 7.08
CA LYS A 146 -0.52 -11.72 6.95
C LYS A 146 -1.42 -12.92 6.70
N ASN A 147 -2.53 -12.99 7.42
CA ASN A 147 -3.50 -14.07 7.27
C ASN A 147 -4.30 -13.92 5.97
N LEU A 148 -4.66 -12.69 5.63
CA LEU A 148 -5.33 -12.37 4.37
C LEU A 148 -4.50 -12.82 3.15
N VAL A 149 -3.23 -12.39 3.07
CA VAL A 149 -2.33 -12.73 1.96
C VAL A 149 -2.18 -14.23 1.80
N LYS A 150 -2.07 -14.97 2.92
CA LYS A 150 -2.01 -16.44 2.91
C LYS A 150 -3.31 -17.04 2.37
N ASN A 151 -4.46 -16.60 2.87
CA ASN A 151 -5.77 -17.15 2.49
C ASN A 151 -6.09 -16.89 1.02
N GLU A 152 -5.87 -15.66 0.54
CA GLU A 152 -6.11 -15.29 -0.86
C GLU A 152 -5.17 -16.05 -1.80
N ALA A 153 -3.88 -16.10 -1.51
CA ALA A 153 -2.95 -16.85 -2.35
C ALA A 153 -3.25 -18.36 -2.38
N THR A 154 -3.70 -18.93 -1.25
CA THR A 154 -4.13 -20.34 -1.21
C THR A 154 -5.36 -20.57 -2.09
N ARG A 155 -6.32 -19.64 -2.09
CA ARG A 155 -7.52 -19.70 -2.93
C ARG A 155 -7.19 -19.73 -4.42
N SER A 156 -6.25 -18.92 -4.88
CA SER A 156 -5.85 -18.88 -6.30
C SER A 156 -4.67 -19.78 -6.65
N LYS A 157 -4.22 -20.64 -5.73
CA LYS A 157 -3.04 -21.51 -5.90
C LYS A 157 -1.77 -20.71 -6.28
N SER A 158 -1.71 -19.45 -5.86
CA SER A 158 -0.60 -18.53 -6.05
C SER A 158 0.41 -18.62 -4.90
N PHE A 159 1.60 -18.08 -5.10
CA PHE A 159 2.62 -18.03 -4.04
C PHE A 159 2.38 -16.86 -3.12
N TYR A 160 2.89 -16.95 -1.88
CA TYR A 160 2.80 -15.84 -0.94
C TYR A 160 3.98 -15.70 0.01
N ILE A 161 4.20 -14.48 0.47
CA ILE A 161 5.09 -14.14 1.58
C ILE A 161 4.32 -13.23 2.52
N ASN A 162 3.97 -13.76 3.69
CA ASN A 162 3.22 -13.05 4.72
C ASN A 162 4.04 -12.76 5.99
N GLN A 163 5.17 -13.44 6.18
CA GLN A 163 6.14 -13.09 7.20
C GLN A 163 7.24 -12.23 6.58
N ARG A 164 8.25 -11.88 7.39
CA ARG A 164 9.36 -11.03 6.96
C ARG A 164 9.96 -11.48 5.61
N TRP A 165 10.09 -10.53 4.69
CA TRP A 165 10.85 -10.71 3.45
C TRP A 165 12.33 -11.00 3.76
N LEU A 166 12.84 -12.11 3.25
CA LEU A 166 14.26 -12.43 3.34
C LEU A 166 14.99 -11.73 2.19
N GLY A 167 15.98 -10.89 2.50
CA GLY A 167 16.77 -10.24 1.45
C GLY A 167 17.43 -11.27 0.54
N GLY A 168 17.31 -11.07 -0.77
CA GLY A 168 17.77 -12.04 -1.76
C GLY A 168 16.73 -13.10 -2.14
N THR A 169 15.46 -12.94 -1.74
CA THR A 169 14.41 -13.91 -2.08
C THR A 169 14.27 -14.10 -3.60
N LEU A 170 14.33 -13.02 -4.37
CA LEU A 170 14.25 -13.08 -5.82
C LEU A 170 15.64 -13.03 -6.44
N THR A 171 16.49 -12.10 -6.00
CA THR A 171 17.82 -11.86 -6.60
C THR A 171 18.81 -13.00 -6.35
N ASN A 172 18.69 -13.72 -5.22
CA ASN A 172 19.49 -14.88 -4.88
C ASN A 172 18.62 -16.14 -4.73
N PHE A 173 17.74 -16.37 -5.70
CA PHE A 173 16.79 -17.48 -5.66
C PHE A 173 17.47 -18.85 -5.53
N LYS A 174 18.67 -19.04 -6.07
CA LYS A 174 19.42 -20.32 -5.96
C LYS A 174 19.69 -20.70 -4.50
N THR A 175 20.01 -19.74 -3.64
CA THR A 175 20.28 -20.01 -2.21
C THR A 175 18.98 -20.28 -1.44
N ILE A 176 17.92 -19.57 -1.81
CA ILE A 176 16.59 -19.75 -1.24
C ILE A 176 16.01 -21.12 -1.63
N SER A 177 16.19 -21.54 -2.89
CA SER A 177 15.81 -22.86 -3.37
C SER A 177 16.48 -23.96 -2.55
N LYS A 178 17.80 -23.87 -2.30
CA LYS A 178 18.49 -24.84 -1.42
C LYS A 178 17.91 -24.88 -0.01
N SER A 179 17.46 -23.73 0.51
CA SER A 179 16.82 -23.65 1.81
C SER A 179 15.43 -24.29 1.81
N ILE A 180 14.68 -24.15 0.71
CA ILE A 180 13.40 -24.84 0.49
C ILE A 180 13.61 -26.35 0.39
N ASP A 181 14.64 -26.80 -0.34
CA ASP A 181 14.97 -28.23 -0.47
C ASP A 181 15.34 -28.83 0.90
N LYS A 182 16.13 -28.10 1.70
CA LYS A 182 16.44 -28.49 3.08
C LYS A 182 15.16 -28.62 3.92
N LEU A 183 14.22 -27.67 3.80
CA LEU A 183 12.95 -27.73 4.50
C LEU A 183 12.12 -28.96 4.08
N ASN A 184 12.04 -29.23 2.77
CA ASN A 184 11.31 -30.38 2.24
C ASN A 184 11.89 -31.70 2.75
N ASN A 185 13.23 -31.82 2.81
CA ASN A 185 13.91 -33.00 3.37
C ASN A 185 13.63 -33.19 4.86
N LEU A 186 13.61 -32.12 5.65
CA LEU A 186 13.27 -32.21 7.08
C LEU A 186 11.82 -32.64 7.29
N ILE A 187 10.89 -32.13 6.47
CA ILE A 187 9.48 -32.53 6.52
C ILE A 187 9.32 -34.00 6.10
N SER A 188 10.02 -34.46 5.06
CA SER A 188 9.96 -35.87 4.63
C SER A 188 10.52 -36.83 5.68
N LEU A 189 11.58 -36.45 6.39
CA LEU A 189 12.12 -37.20 7.53
C LEU A 189 11.12 -37.29 8.69
N GLN A 190 10.37 -36.21 8.94
CA GLN A 190 9.33 -36.19 9.96
C GLN A 190 8.13 -37.06 9.57
N MET A 191 7.71 -37.02 8.30
CA MET A 191 6.59 -37.82 7.79
C MET A 191 6.90 -39.31 7.69
N SER A 192 8.11 -39.69 7.28
CA SER A 192 8.57 -41.08 7.19
C SER A 192 8.79 -41.74 8.56
N GLY A 193 8.88 -40.96 9.64
CA GLY A 193 9.15 -41.45 10.99
C GLY A 193 10.62 -41.83 11.23
N GLU A 194 11.50 -41.67 10.23
CA GLU A 194 12.95 -41.88 10.35
C GLU A 194 13.58 -40.96 11.40
N ILE A 195 12.91 -39.84 11.71
CA ILE A 195 13.30 -38.92 12.79
C ILE A 195 13.51 -39.62 14.15
N LYS A 196 12.84 -40.76 14.39
CA LYS A 196 12.98 -41.54 15.63
C LYS A 196 14.37 -42.19 15.79
N ARG A 197 15.15 -42.32 14.72
CA ARG A 197 16.53 -42.84 14.75
C ARG A 197 17.50 -41.87 15.43
N TYR A 198 17.18 -40.59 15.48
CA TYR A 198 18.01 -39.56 16.09
C TYR A 198 17.76 -39.42 17.59
N SER A 199 18.70 -38.81 18.31
CA SER A 199 18.53 -38.54 19.74
C SER A 199 17.38 -37.55 19.99
N LYS A 200 16.74 -37.61 21.17
CA LYS A 200 15.65 -36.68 21.53
C LYS A 200 16.06 -35.20 21.39
N LYS A 201 17.33 -34.88 21.66
CA LYS A 201 17.88 -33.52 21.51
C LYS A 201 17.93 -33.10 20.03
N GLU A 202 18.39 -33.98 19.14
CA GLU A 202 18.43 -33.73 17.71
C GLU A 202 17.04 -33.62 17.11
N GLN A 203 16.11 -34.50 17.51
CA GLN A 203 14.71 -34.42 17.10
C GLN A 203 14.10 -33.05 17.45
N LEU A 204 14.37 -32.56 18.66
CA LEU A 204 13.91 -31.24 19.09
C LEU A 204 14.53 -30.10 18.27
N MET A 205 15.83 -30.20 17.95
CA MET A 205 16.51 -29.20 17.12
C MET A 205 15.97 -29.18 15.69
N MET A 206 15.74 -30.35 15.09
CA MET A 206 15.14 -30.47 13.76
C MET A 206 13.72 -29.92 13.74
N SER A 207 12.90 -30.22 14.76
CA SER A 207 11.54 -29.70 14.89
C SER A 207 11.52 -28.16 14.98
N LYS A 208 12.38 -27.57 15.81
CA LYS A 208 12.54 -26.11 15.89
C LYS A 208 13.01 -25.48 14.58
N GLU A 209 13.89 -26.16 13.85
CA GLU A 209 14.35 -25.71 12.54
C GLU A 209 13.21 -25.74 11.51
N VAL A 210 12.43 -26.83 11.47
CA VAL A 210 11.23 -26.94 10.62
C VAL A 210 10.23 -25.83 10.93
N GLU A 211 9.92 -25.59 12.20
CA GLU A 211 8.99 -24.54 12.61
C GLU A 211 9.48 -23.15 12.14
N LYS A 212 10.76 -22.85 12.40
CA LYS A 212 11.37 -21.58 11.99
C LYS A 212 11.36 -21.40 10.48
N MET A 213 11.79 -22.41 9.71
CA MET A 213 11.85 -22.34 8.25
C MET A 213 10.46 -22.30 7.62
N SER A 214 9.53 -23.12 8.10
CA SER A 214 8.14 -23.14 7.63
C SER A 214 7.46 -21.79 7.81
N LYS A 215 7.77 -21.08 8.90
CA LYS A 215 7.22 -19.73 9.13
C LYS A 215 7.53 -18.77 7.98
N PHE A 216 8.71 -18.83 7.37
CA PHE A 216 9.12 -17.89 6.31
C PHE A 216 8.95 -18.44 4.90
N LEU A 217 9.20 -19.74 4.69
CA LEU A 217 9.33 -20.33 3.35
C LEU A 217 8.08 -21.07 2.88
N ASN A 218 7.08 -21.30 3.74
CA ASN A 218 5.95 -22.18 3.38
C ASN A 218 5.15 -21.67 2.17
N GLY A 219 5.00 -20.35 2.02
CA GLY A 219 4.25 -19.78 0.89
C GLY A 219 4.99 -19.77 -0.45
N ILE A 220 6.30 -20.05 -0.45
CA ILE A 220 7.12 -20.22 -1.67
C ILE A 220 7.69 -21.65 -1.79
N ARG A 221 7.25 -22.58 -0.93
CA ARG A 221 7.82 -23.94 -0.85
C ARG A 221 7.69 -24.73 -2.14
N THR A 222 6.61 -24.50 -2.89
CA THR A 222 6.32 -25.17 -4.17
C THR A 222 6.84 -24.39 -5.38
N MET A 223 7.50 -23.25 -5.15
CA MET A 223 8.01 -22.38 -6.20
C MET A 223 9.32 -22.95 -6.77
N ARG A 224 9.31 -23.33 -8.05
CA ARG A 224 10.49 -23.88 -8.76
C ARG A 224 11.27 -22.86 -9.58
N GLY A 225 10.69 -21.67 -9.79
CA GLY A 225 11.28 -20.60 -10.58
C GLY A 225 10.78 -19.24 -10.12
N LEU A 226 11.28 -18.18 -10.75
CA LEU A 226 10.87 -16.81 -10.41
C LEU A 226 9.40 -16.56 -10.82
N PRO A 227 8.66 -15.75 -10.04
CA PRO A 227 7.31 -15.33 -10.41
C PRO A 227 7.34 -14.36 -11.61
N GLN A 228 6.27 -14.38 -12.40
CA GLN A 228 6.08 -13.48 -13.55
C GLN A 228 5.57 -12.11 -13.13
N ALA A 229 4.91 -12.00 -11.97
CA ALA A 229 4.51 -10.73 -11.38
C ALA A 229 4.46 -10.83 -9.85
N ILE A 230 4.64 -9.70 -9.18
CA ILE A 230 4.43 -9.60 -7.74
C ILE A 230 3.29 -8.64 -7.41
N VAL A 231 2.47 -9.02 -6.43
CA VAL A 231 1.40 -8.17 -5.87
C VAL A 231 1.79 -7.77 -4.45
N VAL A 232 1.92 -6.48 -4.20
CA VAL A 232 2.45 -5.92 -2.94
C VAL A 232 1.37 -5.10 -2.22
N CYS A 233 1.09 -5.44 -0.96
CA CYS A 233 0.07 -4.74 -0.17
C CYS A 233 0.46 -3.31 0.27
N ASP A 234 1.76 -3.04 0.49
CA ASP A 234 2.26 -1.71 0.84
C ASP A 234 3.73 -1.58 0.39
N PRO A 235 4.03 -0.81 -0.68
CA PRO A 235 5.37 -0.72 -1.24
C PRO A 235 6.37 0.00 -0.31
N VAL A 236 5.88 0.78 0.67
CA VAL A 236 6.75 1.46 1.64
C VAL A 236 7.24 0.48 2.70
N VAL A 237 6.37 -0.42 3.15
CA VAL A 237 6.75 -1.48 4.10
C VAL A 237 7.61 -2.53 3.39
N GLU A 238 7.19 -2.96 2.19
CA GLU A 238 7.83 -4.04 1.43
C GLU A 238 8.89 -3.55 0.42
N HIS A 239 9.63 -2.49 0.75
CA HIS A 239 10.61 -1.87 -0.15
C HIS A 239 11.63 -2.86 -0.72
N ASN A 240 12.11 -3.82 0.09
CA ASN A 240 13.05 -4.85 -0.36
C ASN A 240 12.47 -5.72 -1.49
N ALA A 241 11.20 -6.10 -1.39
CA ALA A 241 10.54 -6.91 -2.41
C ALA A 241 10.41 -6.13 -3.73
N VAL A 242 10.02 -4.86 -3.64
CA VAL A 242 9.89 -3.96 -4.79
C VAL A 242 11.25 -3.71 -5.46
N GLU A 243 12.30 -3.44 -4.68
CA GLU A 243 13.64 -3.22 -5.21
C GLU A 243 14.22 -4.45 -5.90
N GLU A 244 14.06 -5.63 -5.31
CA GLU A 244 14.51 -6.89 -5.90
C GLU A 244 13.75 -7.22 -7.19
N ALA A 245 12.43 -7.06 -7.21
CA ALA A 245 11.63 -7.26 -8.41
C ALA A 245 12.05 -6.31 -9.53
N ARG A 246 12.27 -5.03 -9.22
CA ARG A 246 12.72 -4.03 -10.20
C ARG A 246 14.08 -4.37 -10.79
N LYS A 247 15.03 -4.86 -9.98
CA LYS A 247 16.36 -5.31 -10.45
C LYS A 247 16.25 -6.45 -11.45
N LEU A 248 15.29 -7.35 -11.26
CA LEU A 248 15.04 -8.49 -12.14
C LEU A 248 14.01 -8.19 -13.25
N ARG A 249 13.50 -6.96 -13.34
CA ARG A 249 12.44 -6.54 -14.27
C ARG A 249 11.16 -7.38 -14.14
N ILE A 250 10.87 -7.84 -12.93
CA ILE A 250 9.59 -8.49 -12.61
C ILE A 250 8.56 -7.36 -12.35
N PRO A 251 7.44 -7.33 -13.06
CA PRO A 251 6.43 -6.30 -12.91
C PRO A 251 5.79 -6.32 -11.53
N VAL A 252 5.59 -5.12 -10.97
CA VAL A 252 5.08 -4.89 -9.62
C VAL A 252 3.68 -4.26 -9.69
N VAL A 253 2.69 -4.97 -9.15
CA VAL A 253 1.37 -4.45 -8.85
C VAL A 253 1.33 -4.10 -7.37
N ALA A 254 1.00 -2.85 -7.00
CA ALA A 254 0.99 -2.47 -5.59
C ALA A 254 -0.16 -1.57 -5.18
N ILE A 255 -0.67 -1.81 -3.97
CA ILE A 255 -1.60 -0.92 -3.28
C ILE A 255 -0.77 0.20 -2.64
N ALA A 256 -0.97 1.43 -3.10
CA ALA A 256 -0.11 2.56 -2.73
C ALA A 256 -0.91 3.65 -2.02
N ASN A 257 -0.49 3.98 -0.80
CA ASN A 257 -1.01 5.14 -0.08
C ASN A 257 -0.24 6.40 -0.49
N THR A 258 -0.65 7.56 0.03
CA THR A 258 -0.13 8.87 -0.35
C THR A 258 1.36 9.07 -0.05
N ASN A 259 1.96 8.26 0.82
CA ASN A 259 3.39 8.29 1.14
C ASN A 259 4.28 7.48 0.17
N ALA A 260 3.70 6.61 -0.66
CA ALA A 260 4.44 5.77 -1.58
C ALA A 260 5.02 6.57 -2.77
N ASN A 261 6.12 6.10 -3.35
CA ASN A 261 6.63 6.63 -4.61
C ASN A 261 5.99 5.85 -5.79
N PRO A 262 5.17 6.47 -6.65
CA PRO A 262 4.50 5.78 -7.75
C PRO A 262 5.45 5.28 -8.83
N GLU A 263 6.66 5.81 -8.95
CA GLU A 263 7.63 5.39 -9.98
C GLU A 263 8.28 4.04 -9.70
N LEU A 264 8.16 3.52 -8.47
CA LEU A 264 8.74 2.23 -8.09
C LEU A 264 7.81 1.04 -8.44
N VAL A 265 6.62 1.33 -8.95
CA VAL A 265 5.54 0.35 -9.16
C VAL A 265 5.03 0.51 -10.59
N ASP A 266 4.93 -0.60 -11.32
CA ASP A 266 4.45 -0.60 -12.70
C ASP A 266 2.92 -0.40 -12.77
N PHE A 267 2.19 -1.10 -11.90
CA PHE A 267 0.74 -1.02 -11.77
C PHE A 267 0.36 -0.53 -10.37
N ILE A 268 0.28 0.79 -10.22
CA ILE A 268 -0.11 1.42 -8.96
C ILE A 268 -1.62 1.43 -8.78
N ILE A 269 -2.11 1.04 -7.59
CA ILE A 269 -3.50 1.19 -7.18
C ILE A 269 -3.54 2.19 -6.02
N PRO A 270 -3.92 3.46 -6.26
CA PRO A 270 -3.98 4.49 -5.23
C PRO A 270 -5.06 4.15 -4.20
N ALA A 271 -4.67 3.82 -2.97
CA ALA A 271 -5.61 3.42 -1.93
C ALA A 271 -5.02 3.47 -0.51
N ASN A 272 -5.89 3.45 0.48
CA ASN A 272 -5.51 3.42 1.88
C ASN A 272 -4.96 2.07 2.34
N THR A 273 -3.63 1.96 2.53
CA THR A 273 -2.95 0.75 3.05
C THR A 273 -2.99 0.62 4.59
N THR A 274 -3.64 1.55 5.30
CA THR A 274 -3.80 1.49 6.76
C THR A 274 -5.13 0.86 7.18
N SER A 275 -6.15 0.92 6.31
CA SER A 275 -7.45 0.28 6.56
C SER A 275 -7.40 -1.20 6.19
N ILE A 276 -7.66 -2.04 7.19
CA ILE A 276 -7.86 -3.49 7.04
C ILE A 276 -8.90 -3.81 5.97
N ARG A 277 -10.02 -3.07 5.95
CA ARG A 277 -11.12 -3.27 5.00
C ARG A 277 -10.73 -2.93 3.56
N THR A 278 -9.93 -1.88 3.37
CA THR A 278 -9.45 -1.48 2.05
C THR A 278 -8.45 -2.49 1.49
N VAL A 279 -7.48 -2.93 2.31
CA VAL A 279 -6.52 -3.95 1.89
C VAL A 279 -7.23 -5.27 1.57
N TYR A 280 -8.21 -5.67 2.38
CA TYR A 280 -9.09 -6.82 2.09
C TYR A 280 -9.76 -6.67 0.73
N LEU A 281 -10.56 -5.62 0.54
CA LEU A 281 -11.34 -5.40 -0.66
C LEU A 281 -10.47 -5.43 -1.93
N ILE A 282 -9.39 -4.65 -1.95
CA ILE A 282 -8.53 -4.53 -3.13
C ILE A 282 -7.77 -5.83 -3.40
N LEU A 283 -7.20 -6.46 -2.36
CA LEU A 283 -6.43 -7.69 -2.57
C LEU A 283 -7.32 -8.84 -3.04
N THR A 284 -8.53 -8.96 -2.50
CA THR A 284 -9.49 -9.97 -2.94
C THR A 284 -9.97 -9.71 -4.38
N ILE A 285 -10.18 -8.45 -4.80
CA ILE A 285 -10.48 -8.11 -6.20
C ILE A 285 -9.32 -8.50 -7.12
N LEU A 286 -8.08 -8.21 -6.76
CA LEU A 286 -6.90 -8.61 -7.56
C LEU A 286 -6.79 -10.14 -7.66
N ASN A 287 -7.12 -10.85 -6.59
CA ASN A 287 -7.12 -12.30 -6.60
C ASN A 287 -8.29 -12.90 -7.39
N ASP A 288 -9.44 -12.23 -7.42
CA ASP A 288 -10.56 -12.59 -8.29
C ASP A 288 -10.18 -12.53 -9.77
N ALA A 289 -9.25 -11.67 -10.18
CA ALA A 289 -8.72 -11.65 -11.55
C ALA A 289 -8.01 -12.96 -11.92
N ILE A 290 -7.24 -13.50 -10.98
CA ILE A 290 -6.52 -14.76 -11.13
C ILE A 290 -7.53 -15.91 -11.13
N CYS A 291 -8.52 -15.87 -10.23
CA CYS A 291 -9.59 -16.87 -10.20
C CYS A 291 -10.43 -16.84 -11.48
N GLU A 292 -10.76 -15.67 -12.04
CA GLU A 292 -11.44 -15.54 -13.34
C GLU A 292 -10.64 -16.21 -14.45
N ALA A 293 -9.32 -15.99 -14.50
CA ALA A 293 -8.46 -16.65 -15.48
C ALA A 293 -8.40 -18.18 -15.32
N LEU A 294 -8.51 -18.68 -14.08
CA LEU A 294 -8.50 -20.11 -13.76
C LEU A 294 -9.89 -20.76 -13.79
N ASN A 295 -10.96 -20.00 -14.10
CA ASN A 295 -12.37 -20.42 -13.99
C ASN A 295 -12.77 -20.88 -12.57
N GLU A 296 -12.16 -20.29 -11.55
CA GLU A 296 -12.46 -20.49 -10.14
C GLU A 296 -13.48 -19.43 -9.66
N PRO A 297 -14.25 -19.69 -8.59
CA PRO A 297 -15.28 -18.76 -8.11
C PRO A 297 -14.69 -17.44 -7.61
N GLN A 298 -15.32 -16.33 -8.02
CA GLN A 298 -14.99 -14.96 -7.62
C GLN A 298 -15.71 -14.60 -6.31
N LEU A 299 -15.05 -13.85 -5.43
CA LEU A 299 -15.61 -13.47 -4.14
C LEU A 299 -16.32 -12.13 -4.13
N ILE A 300 -15.84 -11.17 -4.91
CA ILE A 300 -16.29 -9.77 -4.91
C ILE A 300 -16.76 -9.36 -6.29
N VAL A 301 -15.97 -9.61 -7.33
CA VAL A 301 -16.31 -9.20 -8.70
C VAL A 301 -17.58 -9.92 -9.15
N GLY A 302 -18.56 -9.17 -9.67
CA GLY A 302 -19.84 -9.69 -10.14
C GLY A 302 -20.93 -9.85 -9.07
N LYS A 303 -20.62 -9.59 -7.79
CA LYS A 303 -21.61 -9.63 -6.70
C LYS A 303 -22.22 -8.26 -6.41
N SER A 304 -23.38 -8.24 -5.77
CA SER A 304 -24.00 -6.99 -5.31
C SER A 304 -23.30 -6.44 -4.07
N ASP A 305 -23.47 -5.14 -3.80
CA ASP A 305 -22.83 -4.46 -2.67
C ASP A 305 -23.24 -5.05 -1.30
N GLU A 306 -24.44 -5.63 -1.21
CA GLU A 306 -24.96 -6.29 0.00
C GLU A 306 -24.29 -7.64 0.28
N GLU A 307 -23.91 -8.37 -0.77
CA GLU A 307 -23.22 -9.67 -0.64
C GLU A 307 -21.75 -9.53 -0.24
N ILE A 308 -21.15 -8.35 -0.48
CA ILE A 308 -19.75 -8.09 -0.17
C ILE A 308 -19.63 -7.75 1.32
N ILE A 309 -19.27 -8.76 2.12
CA ILE A 309 -19.06 -8.59 3.56
C ILE A 309 -17.63 -8.11 3.81
N LEU A 310 -17.50 -6.91 4.38
CA LEU A 310 -16.21 -6.38 4.83
C LEU A 310 -15.85 -6.95 6.21
N PRO A 311 -14.56 -7.22 6.49
CA PRO A 311 -14.13 -7.75 7.77
C PRO A 311 -14.49 -6.78 8.91
N GLU A 312 -15.03 -7.34 9.98
CA GLU A 312 -15.25 -6.60 11.22
C GLU A 312 -13.91 -6.26 11.86
N ILE A 313 -13.71 -4.99 12.15
CA ILE A 313 -12.58 -4.56 12.95
C ILE A 313 -12.98 -4.81 14.40
N ALA A 314 -12.43 -5.87 15.00
CA ALA A 314 -12.52 -6.05 16.44
C ALA A 314 -12.01 -4.76 17.11
N LYS A 315 -12.92 -3.99 17.71
CA LYS A 315 -12.53 -2.87 18.57
C LYS A 315 -11.73 -3.49 19.70
N LYS A 316 -10.41 -3.41 19.64
CA LYS A 316 -9.59 -3.67 20.83
C LYS A 316 -10.12 -2.71 21.89
N LYS A 317 -10.77 -3.25 22.93
CA LYS A 317 -11.02 -2.50 24.15
C LYS A 317 -9.64 -2.03 24.60
N PHE A 318 -9.36 -0.74 24.45
CA PHE A 318 -8.28 -0.14 25.21
C PHE A 318 -8.76 -0.23 26.65
N ASP A 319 -8.22 -1.18 27.41
CA ASP A 319 -8.41 -1.20 28.85
C ASP A 319 -7.90 0.15 29.38
N GLN A 320 -8.84 1.03 29.76
CA GLN A 320 -8.57 2.29 30.45
C GLN A 320 -8.11 2.03 31.91
N GLY A 321 -7.25 1.02 32.11
CA GLY A 321 -6.80 0.54 33.43
C GLY A 321 -5.31 0.73 33.70
N PHE A 322 -4.55 1.39 32.83
CA PHE A 322 -3.12 1.65 33.02
C PHE A 322 -2.76 3.13 32.99
N ILE A 323 -3.53 3.96 33.72
CA ILE A 323 -3.05 5.23 34.27
C ILE A 323 -3.31 5.21 35.78
N ALA A 324 -2.91 4.13 36.44
CA ALA A 324 -2.73 4.14 37.89
C ALA A 324 -1.36 4.78 38.18
N HIS A 325 -1.39 5.89 38.90
CA HIS A 325 -0.25 6.68 39.33
C HIS A 325 0.87 5.81 39.92
N LYS A 326 1.96 5.64 39.17
CA LYS A 326 3.26 5.29 39.76
C LYS A 326 4.04 6.59 39.91
N LYS A 327 3.80 7.30 41.02
CA LYS A 327 4.73 8.32 41.55
C LYS A 327 6.07 7.61 41.82
N PHE A 328 6.92 7.53 40.81
CA PHE A 328 8.34 7.26 41.01
C PHE A 328 9.00 8.60 41.35
N GLY A 329 9.20 8.82 42.65
CA GLY A 329 10.12 9.84 43.13
C GLY A 329 11.49 9.60 42.52
N ARG A 330 12.03 10.65 41.88
CA ARG A 330 13.43 10.71 41.48
C ARG A 330 13.93 12.09 41.91
N SER A 331 14.57 12.12 43.07
CA SER A 331 15.50 13.17 43.44
C SER A 331 16.73 12.52 44.05
N PHE A 332 17.76 12.41 43.21
CA PHE A 332 19.18 12.55 43.52
C PHE A 332 19.79 11.69 44.64
N GLN A 333 20.56 10.67 44.22
CA GLN A 333 21.69 10.16 44.98
C GLN A 333 22.71 11.29 45.19
N LYS A 334 23.01 11.63 46.44
CA LYS A 334 24.31 12.16 46.84
C LYS A 334 25.20 10.96 47.17
N SER A 335 26.22 10.74 46.35
CA SER A 335 27.39 9.93 46.70
C SER A 335 28.39 10.82 47.43
N ASN A 336 28.85 10.36 48.60
CA ASN A 336 30.14 10.60 49.27
C ASN A 336 29.92 10.77 50.78
N GLU A 337 29.91 9.64 51.49
CA GLU A 337 30.27 9.60 52.91
C GLU A 337 31.69 9.04 52.99
N GLU A 338 32.63 9.94 53.29
CA GLU A 338 33.95 9.63 53.81
C GLU A 338 33.80 9.03 55.22
N LYS A 339 34.43 7.88 55.46
CA LYS A 339 34.57 7.33 56.82
C LYS A 339 35.67 8.11 57.56
N PRO A 340 35.41 8.67 58.75
CA PRO A 340 36.50 9.12 59.60
C PRO A 340 37.09 7.93 60.36
N VAL A 341 38.42 7.83 60.29
CA VAL A 341 39.26 7.06 61.19
C VAL A 341 39.42 7.89 62.46
N GLU A 342 38.95 7.40 63.61
CA GLU A 342 39.43 7.89 64.90
C GLU A 342 39.68 6.76 65.90
N LYS A 343 40.77 7.00 66.64
CA LYS A 343 41.48 6.14 67.58
C LYS A 343 40.70 5.97 68.89
N LYS A 344 40.68 4.76 69.44
CA LYS A 344 41.33 4.40 70.73
C LYS A 344 41.19 2.91 71.00
#